data_AF-A0A357WRY0-F1
#
_entry.id   AF-A0A357WRY0-F1
#
_cell.length_a   1.000
_cell.length_b   1.000
_cell.length_c   1.000
_cell.angle_alpha   90.00
_cell.angle_beta   90.00
_cell.angle_gamma   90.00
#
_symmetry.space_group_name_H-M   'P 1'
#
loop_
_entity.id
_entity.type
_entity.pdbx_description
1 polymer ?
#
loop_
_entity_poly.entity_id
_entity_poly.type
_entity_poly.pdbx_seq_one_letter_code
_entity_poly.pdbx_strand_id
1 'polypeptide(L)'
;MLLANHYVLLKNERLKLYKKPSTWVLMGAIVLLTLFSLVINKLMFRSAGGYSPSWQEQYNWGLEDLNGQLKENPEEIYTAQSIEALKYLLENNISPQDWRTDLVFEYYNLKAEQLSKGEIPGQKQNEGKPIIQHGDWAKPGMEYGYAENRNMTDGERQERMEKLQSILKSNDWRKFIDFKIDDIKSGLIGSNSDQEKQVNIEMYELYRQHNIVPISDINNNLYYRGYGPNQENNDFLWKSREIETIRQNKLSVLRGEDENGNLLTKNRIRNLEQDINVALKRLSTNTAPISYNSFLGLLESSASEISLISILLIVYAGGIFASEYGSGTIKMLLITPHKRNKIFWSKTILMMELTAIALALNLALAFIFSGVFTAFKGIGSMQVISVFGSVVQLPYLLYIVLRFLILVLPVLTYGALAMMMSVVTRKSAISIAATMMLMFGGNIVMGILSVVSQGKVLPGIKFLLFSNTELSSYLPSASSAFMGGMSSMVDGTMTLGFSVAVLAVYTVCFLWIAHDSFCRRDVK
;
A
#
# COMPACT_ATOMS: atom_id res chain seq x y z
N MET A 1 -16.54 49.34 10.29
CA MET A 1 -17.10 49.07 11.65
C MET A 1 -17.57 47.62 11.85
N LEU A 2 -18.27 46.98 10.88
CA LEU A 2 -18.75 45.58 11.01
C LEU A 2 -17.63 44.51 11.11
N LEU A 3 -16.52 44.68 10.37
CA LEU A 3 -15.36 43.77 10.42
C LEU A 3 -14.57 43.91 11.73
N ALA A 4 -14.42 45.14 12.25
CA ALA A 4 -13.75 45.41 13.52
C ALA A 4 -14.44 44.69 14.70
N ASN A 5 -15.78 44.71 14.74
CA ASN A 5 -16.56 44.02 15.78
C ASN A 5 -16.51 42.49 15.66
N HIS A 6 -16.35 41.93 14.46
CA HIS A 6 -16.20 40.50 14.27
C HIS A 6 -14.82 40.01 14.72
N TYR A 7 -13.78 40.79 14.41
CA TYR A 7 -12.41 40.53 14.84
C TYR A 7 -12.25 40.56 16.37
N VAL A 8 -12.89 41.53 17.05
CA VAL A 8 -12.87 41.63 18.52
C VAL A 8 -13.51 40.39 19.17
N LEU A 9 -14.65 39.93 18.66
CA LEU A 9 -15.33 38.73 19.17
C LEU A 9 -14.45 37.49 19.00
N LEU A 10 -13.89 37.29 17.80
CA LEU A 10 -13.00 36.16 17.52
C LEU A 10 -11.75 36.20 18.41
N LYS A 11 -11.12 37.37 18.57
CA LYS A 11 -9.99 37.57 19.49
C LYS A 11 -10.33 37.19 20.93
N ASN A 12 -11.50 37.59 21.42
CA ASN A 12 -11.94 37.26 22.77
C ASN A 12 -12.13 35.75 22.96
N GLU A 13 -12.74 35.08 21.98
CA GLU A 13 -12.90 33.63 22.04
C GLU A 13 -11.58 32.87 21.87
N ARG A 14 -10.62 33.36 21.05
CA ARG A 14 -9.23 32.84 21.01
C ARG A 14 -8.55 32.93 22.37
N LEU A 15 -8.66 34.08 23.05
CA LEU A 15 -8.07 34.27 24.38
C LEU A 15 -8.68 33.32 25.40
N LYS A 16 -10.00 33.11 25.36
CA LYS A 16 -10.66 32.09 26.21
C LYS A 16 -10.13 30.70 25.92
N LEU A 17 -9.90 30.36 24.65
CA LEU A 17 -9.37 29.06 24.24
C LEU A 17 -7.95 28.82 24.76
N TYR A 18 -7.02 29.75 24.51
CA TYR A 18 -5.62 29.60 24.93
C TYR A 18 -5.41 29.64 26.44
N LYS A 19 -6.33 30.24 27.20
CA LYS A 19 -6.31 30.21 28.67
C LYS A 19 -6.82 28.89 29.26
N LYS A 20 -7.53 28.05 28.49
CA LYS A 20 -8.00 26.75 28.99
C LYS A 20 -6.83 25.75 29.01
N PRO A 21 -6.51 25.17 30.18
CA PRO A 21 -5.45 24.14 30.27
C PRO A 21 -5.68 22.96 29.35
N SER A 22 -6.96 22.58 29.12
CA SER A 22 -7.33 21.49 28.22
C SER A 22 -6.83 21.67 26.78
N THR A 23 -6.66 22.91 26.31
CA THR A 23 -6.13 23.21 24.96
C THR A 23 -4.65 22.85 24.87
N TRP A 24 -3.86 23.12 25.92
CA TRP A 24 -2.45 22.78 25.96
C TRP A 24 -2.23 21.29 26.19
N VAL A 25 -3.09 20.65 26.98
CA VAL A 25 -3.13 19.19 27.10
C VAL A 25 -3.43 18.55 25.74
N LEU A 26 -4.35 19.11 24.96
CA LEU A 26 -4.65 18.66 23.59
C LEU A 26 -3.41 18.72 22.69
N MET A 27 -2.73 19.86 22.66
CA MET A 27 -1.53 20.05 21.84
C MET A 27 -0.38 19.14 22.29
N GLY A 28 -0.18 19.00 23.60
CA GLY A 28 0.79 18.08 24.16
C GLY A 28 0.51 16.62 23.80
N ALA A 29 -0.77 16.21 23.82
CA ALA A 29 -1.18 14.87 23.38
C ALA A 29 -0.90 14.65 21.89
N ILE A 30 -1.15 15.64 21.03
CA ILE A 30 -0.80 15.55 19.59
C ILE A 30 0.71 15.34 19.44
N VAL A 31 1.53 16.15 20.11
CA VAL A 31 2.99 16.03 20.06
C VAL A 31 3.43 14.63 20.48
N LEU A 32 2.93 14.15 21.63
CA LEU A 32 3.28 12.83 22.17
C LEU A 32 2.88 11.70 21.23
N LEU A 33 1.67 11.75 20.65
CA LEU A 33 1.15 10.74 19.75
C LEU A 33 1.95 10.69 18.44
N THR A 34 2.27 11.84 17.86
CA THR A 34 3.09 11.91 16.64
C THR A 34 4.48 11.36 16.86
N LEU A 35 5.11 11.74 17.98
CA LEU A 35 6.40 11.20 18.37
C LEU A 35 6.36 9.68 18.57
N PHE A 36 5.38 9.22 19.33
CA PHE A 36 5.20 7.81 19.65
C PHE A 36 5.01 6.97 18.38
N SER A 37 4.15 7.42 17.47
CA SER A 37 3.88 6.77 16.18
C SER A 37 5.15 6.69 15.30
N LEU A 38 5.89 7.78 15.14
CA LEU A 38 7.12 7.80 14.34
C LEU A 38 8.21 6.91 14.95
N VAL A 39 8.37 6.94 16.28
CA VAL A 39 9.31 6.07 17.00
C VAL A 39 8.91 4.60 16.84
N ILE A 40 7.63 4.27 17.01
CA ILE A 40 7.14 2.90 16.81
C ILE A 40 7.37 2.44 15.38
N ASN A 41 7.02 3.24 14.37
CA ASN A 41 7.26 2.87 12.98
C ASN A 41 8.75 2.56 12.73
N LYS A 42 9.65 3.36 13.30
CA LYS A 42 11.09 3.11 13.20
C LYS A 42 11.54 1.86 13.96
N LEU A 43 11.01 1.62 15.17
CA LEU A 43 11.32 0.45 15.98
C LEU A 43 10.79 -0.84 15.34
N MET A 44 9.54 -0.83 14.86
CA MET A 44 8.92 -1.94 14.15
C MET A 44 9.71 -2.31 12.88
N PHE A 45 10.18 -1.31 12.13
CA PHE A 45 11.06 -1.56 11.00
C PHE A 45 12.40 -2.17 11.43
N ARG A 46 13.01 -1.65 12.50
CA ARG A 46 14.26 -2.18 13.03
C ARG A 46 14.09 -3.60 13.56
N SER A 47 12.97 -3.93 14.22
CA SER A 47 12.68 -5.28 14.72
C SER A 47 12.28 -6.25 13.60
N ALA A 48 11.64 -5.77 12.53
CA ALA A 48 11.42 -6.56 11.31
C ALA A 48 12.74 -6.86 10.59
N GLY A 49 13.76 -6.00 10.74
CA GLY A 49 15.14 -6.25 10.32
C GLY A 49 15.96 -7.04 11.35
N GLY A 50 15.43 -8.18 11.84
CA GLY A 50 16.23 -9.15 12.61
C GLY A 50 17.44 -9.68 11.82
N TYR A 51 18.24 -10.58 12.41
CA TYR A 51 19.33 -11.23 11.67
C TYR A 51 18.81 -11.77 10.34
N SER A 52 19.32 -11.21 9.25
CA SER A 52 19.00 -11.64 7.90
C SER A 52 20.27 -12.27 7.33
N PRO A 53 20.25 -13.57 7.05
CA PRO A 53 21.40 -14.24 6.49
C PRO A 53 21.68 -13.73 5.08
N SER A 54 22.96 -13.61 4.73
CA SER A 54 23.37 -13.35 3.36
C SER A 54 22.83 -14.43 2.42
N TRP A 55 22.68 -14.14 1.13
CA TRP A 55 22.20 -15.17 0.20
C TRP A 55 23.19 -16.35 0.11
N GLN A 56 24.49 -16.08 0.30
CA GLN A 56 25.52 -17.10 0.37
C GLN A 56 25.33 -18.01 1.59
N GLU A 57 25.02 -17.44 2.77
CA GLU A 57 24.66 -18.23 3.96
C GLU A 57 23.43 -19.10 3.71
N GLN A 58 22.39 -18.55 3.07
CA GLN A 58 21.18 -19.32 2.75
C GLN A 58 21.47 -20.49 1.82
N TYR A 59 22.26 -20.28 0.76
CA TYR A 59 22.69 -21.35 -0.13
C TYR A 59 23.61 -22.37 0.56
N ASN A 60 24.49 -21.93 1.46
CA ASN A 60 25.32 -22.84 2.24
C ASN A 60 24.48 -23.72 3.19
N TRP A 61 23.41 -23.18 3.80
CA TRP A 61 22.46 -23.99 4.56
C TRP A 61 21.72 -24.99 3.67
N GLY A 62 21.29 -24.56 2.47
CA GLY A 62 20.70 -25.46 1.47
C GLY A 62 21.67 -26.58 1.07
N LEU A 63 22.95 -26.27 0.89
CA LEU A 63 23.99 -27.26 0.63
C LEU A 63 24.18 -28.23 1.79
N GLU A 64 24.19 -27.77 3.04
CA GLU A 64 24.33 -28.65 4.20
C GLU A 64 23.16 -29.64 4.31
N ASP A 65 21.94 -29.16 4.10
CA ASP A 65 20.72 -29.98 4.08
C ASP A 65 20.76 -31.02 2.96
N LEU A 66 21.04 -30.60 1.72
CA LEU A 66 21.13 -31.51 0.56
C LEU A 66 22.26 -32.54 0.71
N ASN A 67 23.42 -32.15 1.26
CA ASN A 67 24.49 -33.10 1.55
C ASN A 67 24.11 -34.10 2.65
N GLY A 68 23.25 -33.70 3.58
CA GLY A 68 22.62 -34.61 4.55
C GLY A 68 21.74 -35.64 3.85
N GLN A 69 20.81 -35.18 3.00
CA GLN A 69 19.91 -36.03 2.22
C GLN A 69 20.68 -37.01 1.32
N LEU A 70 21.71 -36.55 0.62
CA LEU A 70 22.53 -37.40 -0.26
C LEU A 70 23.36 -38.44 0.51
N LYS A 71 23.72 -38.18 1.77
CA LYS A 71 24.35 -39.21 2.63
C LYS A 71 23.38 -40.32 3.01
N GLU A 72 22.11 -39.98 3.21
CA GLU A 72 21.05 -40.94 3.53
C GLU A 72 20.60 -41.71 2.29
N ASN A 73 20.57 -41.07 1.12
CA ASN A 73 20.21 -41.67 -0.16
C ASN A 73 21.21 -41.29 -1.29
N PRO A 74 22.35 -42.02 -1.41
CA PRO A 74 23.41 -41.66 -2.37
C PRO A 74 23.02 -41.75 -3.85
N GLU A 75 21.96 -42.48 -4.18
CA GLU A 75 21.47 -42.66 -5.56
C GLU A 75 20.49 -41.55 -5.99
N GLU A 76 20.23 -40.55 -5.13
CA GLU A 76 19.27 -39.49 -5.44
C GLU A 76 19.85 -38.43 -6.41
N ILE A 77 19.59 -38.65 -7.70
CA ILE A 77 20.12 -37.84 -8.82
C ILE A 77 19.72 -36.36 -8.73
N TYR A 78 18.46 -36.04 -8.39
CA TYR A 78 17.98 -34.66 -8.30
C TYR A 78 18.69 -33.89 -7.18
N THR A 79 18.82 -34.49 -5.99
CA THR A 79 19.57 -33.93 -4.85
C THR A 79 21.03 -33.67 -5.24
N ALA A 80 21.68 -34.60 -5.93
CA ALA A 80 23.04 -34.41 -6.43
C ALA A 80 23.15 -33.24 -7.42
N GLN A 81 22.19 -33.09 -8.35
CA GLN A 81 22.20 -31.96 -9.28
C GLN A 81 21.84 -30.62 -8.60
N SER A 82 20.99 -30.60 -7.57
CA SER A 82 20.73 -29.39 -6.77
C SER A 82 22.00 -28.86 -6.10
N ILE A 83 22.82 -29.77 -5.55
CA ILE A 83 24.12 -29.44 -4.94
C ILE A 83 25.04 -28.77 -5.97
N GLU A 84 25.14 -29.36 -7.16
CA GLU A 84 25.99 -28.82 -8.23
C GLU A 84 25.48 -27.47 -8.76
N ALA A 85 24.16 -27.27 -8.83
CA ALA A 85 23.57 -25.98 -9.17
C ALA A 85 23.93 -24.90 -8.14
N LEU A 86 23.74 -25.18 -6.84
CA LEU A 86 24.06 -24.22 -5.77
C LEU A 86 25.56 -23.91 -5.70
N LYS A 87 26.43 -24.92 -5.85
CA LYS A 87 27.89 -24.70 -5.96
C LYS A 87 28.23 -23.80 -7.13
N TYR A 88 27.66 -24.07 -8.32
CA TYR A 88 27.89 -23.24 -9.50
C TYR A 88 27.50 -21.78 -9.25
N LEU A 89 26.33 -21.52 -8.64
CA LEU A 89 25.88 -20.17 -8.30
C LEU A 89 26.83 -19.47 -7.32
N LEU A 90 27.27 -20.17 -6.27
CA LEU A 90 28.21 -19.65 -5.28
C LEU A 90 29.60 -19.34 -5.89
N GLU A 91 30.16 -20.29 -6.64
CA GLU A 91 31.49 -20.18 -7.26
C GLU A 91 31.55 -19.04 -8.28
N ASN A 92 30.46 -18.81 -9.02
CA ASN A 92 30.35 -17.74 -10.02
C ASN A 92 29.78 -16.43 -9.45
N ASN A 93 29.54 -16.35 -8.13
CA ASN A 93 28.96 -15.20 -7.44
C ASN A 93 27.65 -14.70 -8.10
N ILE A 94 26.78 -15.64 -8.49
CA ILE A 94 25.47 -15.40 -9.09
C ILE A 94 24.44 -15.37 -7.96
N SER A 95 23.92 -14.19 -7.66
CA SER A 95 22.92 -14.03 -6.59
C SER A 95 21.57 -14.64 -6.98
N PRO A 96 20.72 -15.06 -6.02
CA PRO A 96 19.39 -15.60 -6.30
C PRO A 96 18.47 -14.71 -7.15
N GLN A 97 18.75 -13.40 -7.21
CA GLN A 97 17.94 -12.42 -7.92
C GLN A 97 18.46 -12.18 -9.35
N ASP A 98 19.63 -12.73 -9.70
CA ASP A 98 20.23 -12.63 -11.01
C ASP A 98 19.47 -13.51 -12.02
N TRP A 99 19.17 -12.99 -13.21
CA TRP A 99 18.49 -13.75 -14.28
C TRP A 99 19.20 -15.04 -14.67
N ARG A 100 20.51 -15.17 -14.42
CA ARG A 100 21.27 -16.40 -14.70
C ARG A 100 20.87 -17.55 -13.78
N THR A 101 20.36 -17.26 -12.59
CA THR A 101 19.91 -18.25 -11.62
C THR A 101 18.86 -19.20 -12.21
N ASP A 102 17.90 -18.62 -12.92
CA ASP A 102 16.86 -19.32 -13.67
C ASP A 102 17.43 -20.33 -14.68
N LEU A 103 18.44 -19.90 -15.46
CA LEU A 103 19.09 -20.76 -16.46
C LEU A 103 19.94 -21.87 -15.83
N VAL A 104 20.58 -21.59 -14.68
CA VAL A 104 21.38 -22.58 -13.96
C VAL A 104 20.46 -23.68 -13.43
N PHE A 105 19.36 -23.33 -12.76
CA PHE A 105 18.42 -24.34 -12.27
C PHE A 105 17.79 -25.14 -13.41
N GLU A 106 17.39 -24.49 -14.51
CA GLU A 106 16.88 -25.18 -15.69
C GLU A 106 17.91 -26.17 -16.27
N TYR A 107 19.17 -25.75 -16.40
CA TYR A 107 20.23 -26.59 -16.92
C TYR A 107 20.48 -27.84 -16.06
N TYR A 108 20.57 -27.67 -14.73
CA TYR A 108 20.81 -28.79 -13.81
C TYR A 108 19.57 -29.70 -13.65
N ASN A 109 18.35 -29.18 -13.81
CA ASN A 109 17.13 -29.98 -13.92
C ASN A 109 17.17 -30.89 -15.16
N LEU A 110 17.45 -30.33 -16.35
CA LEU A 110 17.55 -31.13 -17.58
C LEU A 110 18.67 -32.18 -17.49
N LYS A 111 19.79 -31.83 -16.84
CA LYS A 111 20.86 -32.78 -16.58
C LYS A 111 20.44 -33.91 -15.62
N ALA A 112 19.65 -33.60 -14.59
CA ALA A 112 19.08 -34.61 -13.69
C ALA A 112 18.16 -35.58 -14.43
N GLU A 113 17.29 -35.06 -15.30
CA GLU A 113 16.41 -35.89 -16.14
C GLU A 113 17.16 -36.78 -17.14
N GLN A 114 18.31 -36.32 -17.65
CA GLN A 114 19.15 -37.11 -18.55
C GLN A 114 19.78 -38.29 -17.82
N LEU A 115 20.23 -38.06 -16.58
CA LEU A 115 20.86 -39.08 -15.74
C LEU A 115 19.84 -40.09 -15.19
N SER A 116 18.63 -39.64 -14.84
CA SER A 116 17.60 -40.50 -14.21
C SER A 116 16.96 -41.52 -15.15
N LYS A 117 16.95 -41.28 -16.47
CA LYS A 117 16.51 -42.28 -17.47
C LYS A 117 17.42 -43.52 -17.53
N GLY A 118 18.55 -43.53 -16.82
CA GLY A 118 19.52 -44.64 -16.79
C GLY A 118 19.28 -45.71 -15.72
N GLU A 119 18.38 -45.54 -14.75
CA GLU A 119 18.28 -46.45 -13.59
C GLU A 119 16.86 -47.02 -13.33
N ILE A 120 16.77 -48.34 -13.61
CA ILE A 120 15.98 -49.43 -12.99
C ILE A 120 14.47 -49.60 -13.34
N PRO A 121 14.09 -50.70 -14.03
CA PRO A 121 12.70 -51.16 -14.12
C PRO A 121 12.23 -51.72 -12.78
N GLY A 122 11.19 -51.12 -12.20
CA GLY A 122 10.45 -51.69 -11.07
C GLY A 122 10.38 -50.85 -9.80
N GLN A 123 11.04 -49.68 -9.74
CA GLN A 123 10.67 -48.68 -8.73
C GLN A 123 9.45 -47.91 -9.24
N LYS A 124 8.41 -47.83 -8.40
CA LYS A 124 7.33 -46.85 -8.58
C LYS A 124 7.99 -45.49 -8.82
N GLN A 125 7.45 -44.68 -9.72
CA GLN A 125 7.77 -43.25 -9.85
C GLN A 125 7.67 -42.59 -8.47
N ASN A 126 8.75 -42.66 -7.69
CA ASN A 126 8.98 -41.69 -6.65
C ASN A 126 9.42 -40.47 -7.44
N GLU A 127 8.45 -39.58 -7.64
CA GLU A 127 8.64 -38.20 -8.02
C GLU A 127 9.72 -37.61 -7.12
N GLY A 128 11.00 -37.76 -7.51
CA GLY A 128 12.08 -36.97 -6.96
C GLY A 128 11.64 -35.53 -7.14
N LYS A 129 11.50 -34.80 -6.03
CA LYS A 129 11.00 -33.44 -6.07
C LYS A 129 11.91 -32.64 -7.02
N PRO A 130 11.37 -31.97 -8.05
CA PRO A 130 12.20 -31.14 -8.92
C PRO A 130 13.01 -30.14 -8.08
N ILE A 131 14.20 -29.76 -8.56
CA ILE A 131 15.09 -28.78 -7.88
C ILE A 131 14.34 -27.45 -7.67
N ILE A 132 13.30 -27.22 -8.47
CA ILE A 132 12.28 -26.18 -8.34
C ILE A 132 10.97 -26.86 -7.93
N GLN A 133 10.48 -26.65 -6.71
CA GLN A 133 9.12 -27.05 -6.33
C GLN A 133 8.22 -25.87 -6.64
N HIS A 134 7.31 -26.01 -7.60
CA HIS A 134 6.10 -25.20 -7.60
C HIS A 134 5.36 -25.54 -6.30
N GLY A 135 5.35 -24.63 -5.33
CA GLY A 135 4.41 -24.81 -4.24
C GLY A 135 2.99 -24.73 -4.81
N ASP A 136 2.03 -25.36 -4.12
CA ASP A 136 0.59 -25.37 -4.46
C ASP A 136 -0.04 -23.96 -4.61
N TRP A 137 0.75 -22.89 -4.46
CA TRP A 137 0.41 -21.49 -4.64
C TRP A 137 0.72 -20.95 -6.05
N ALA A 138 1.28 -21.76 -6.97
CA ALA A 138 1.37 -21.41 -8.40
C ALA A 138 -0.05 -21.37 -9.01
N LYS A 139 -0.69 -20.20 -8.89
CA LYS A 139 -2.06 -19.95 -9.33
C LYS A 139 -2.23 -20.13 -10.85
N PRO A 140 -3.45 -20.42 -11.35
CA PRO A 140 -3.71 -20.58 -12.78
C PRO A 140 -3.29 -19.34 -13.60
N GLY A 141 -2.38 -19.54 -14.55
CA GLY A 141 -1.81 -18.46 -15.39
C GLY A 141 -0.45 -17.92 -14.93
N MET A 142 0.13 -18.46 -13.86
CA MET A 142 1.55 -18.32 -13.53
C MET A 142 2.34 -19.57 -13.96
N GLU A 143 2.16 -20.01 -15.21
CA GLU A 143 3.13 -20.90 -15.85
C GLU A 143 4.40 -20.09 -16.13
N TYR A 144 5.25 -19.98 -15.11
CA TYR A 144 6.62 -19.54 -15.29
C TYR A 144 7.35 -20.61 -16.07
N GLY A 145 7.35 -20.46 -17.39
CA GLY A 145 7.91 -21.41 -18.32
C GLY A 145 9.41 -21.66 -18.10
N TYR A 146 9.66 -22.75 -17.40
CA TYR A 146 10.68 -23.71 -17.76
C TYR A 146 9.97 -24.85 -18.48
N ALA A 147 10.66 -25.55 -19.37
CA ALA A 147 10.10 -26.63 -20.18
C ALA A 147 9.74 -27.89 -19.35
N GLU A 148 9.22 -27.71 -18.14
CA GLU A 148 8.70 -28.78 -17.32
C GLU A 148 7.49 -29.38 -18.03
N ASN A 149 7.47 -30.72 -18.14
CA ASN A 149 6.38 -31.51 -18.73
C ASN A 149 6.21 -31.50 -20.25
N ARG A 150 7.30 -31.52 -21.03
CA ARG A 150 7.21 -32.11 -22.37
C ARG A 150 8.13 -33.31 -22.51
N ASN A 151 7.62 -34.34 -23.20
CA ASN A 151 8.41 -35.48 -23.69
C ASN A 151 9.45 -35.00 -24.71
N MET A 152 10.45 -34.25 -24.25
CA MET A 152 11.61 -33.85 -25.07
C MET A 152 12.42 -35.10 -25.37
N THR A 153 12.81 -35.24 -26.64
CA THR A 153 13.79 -36.26 -27.04
C THR A 153 15.15 -35.93 -26.43
N ASP A 154 16.02 -36.93 -26.28
CA ASP A 154 17.34 -36.71 -25.69
C ASP A 154 18.20 -35.76 -26.53
N GLY A 155 17.96 -35.71 -27.85
CA GLY A 155 18.57 -34.74 -28.76
C GLY A 155 18.11 -33.30 -28.50
N GLU A 156 16.81 -33.06 -28.39
CA GLU A 156 16.24 -31.74 -28.09
C GLU A 156 16.68 -31.24 -26.70
N ARG A 157 16.79 -32.17 -25.73
CA ARG A 157 17.29 -31.85 -24.39
C ARG A 157 18.76 -31.41 -24.43
N GLN A 158 19.60 -32.15 -25.15
CA GLN A 158 21.01 -31.82 -25.32
C GLN A 158 21.18 -30.45 -26.01
N GLU A 159 20.44 -30.20 -27.08
CA GLU A 159 20.44 -28.91 -27.78
C GLU A 159 20.02 -27.76 -26.84
N ARG A 160 18.97 -27.96 -26.03
CA ARG A 160 18.53 -26.97 -25.04
C ARG A 160 19.61 -26.68 -24.00
N MET A 161 20.24 -27.72 -23.45
CA MET A 161 21.34 -27.58 -22.49
C MET A 161 22.54 -26.81 -23.10
N GLU A 162 22.88 -27.08 -24.36
CA GLU A 162 23.94 -26.34 -25.07
C GLU A 162 23.56 -24.86 -25.27
N LYS A 163 22.30 -24.58 -25.63
CA LYS A 163 21.78 -23.21 -25.75
C LYS A 163 21.87 -22.46 -24.40
N LEU A 164 21.42 -23.08 -23.30
CA LEU A 164 21.52 -22.53 -21.94
C LEU A 164 22.96 -22.21 -21.55
N GLN A 165 23.89 -23.15 -21.76
CA GLN A 165 25.32 -22.91 -21.51
C GLN A 165 25.89 -21.77 -22.36
N SER A 166 25.47 -21.65 -23.62
CA SER A 166 25.95 -20.58 -24.50
C SER A 166 25.52 -19.19 -23.98
N ILE A 167 24.30 -19.08 -23.46
CA ILE A 167 23.77 -17.84 -22.89
C ILE A 167 24.51 -17.51 -21.61
N LEU A 168 24.68 -18.49 -20.70
CA LEU A 168 25.45 -18.34 -19.45
C LEU A 168 26.89 -17.88 -19.71
N LYS A 169 27.58 -18.47 -20.69
CA LYS A 169 28.95 -18.07 -21.08
C LYS A 169 29.01 -16.67 -21.69
N SER A 170 28.00 -16.30 -22.47
CA SER A 170 27.95 -14.98 -23.11
C SER A 170 27.69 -13.84 -22.11
N ASN A 171 27.07 -14.15 -20.97
CA ASN A 171 26.66 -13.18 -19.94
C ASN A 171 25.85 -11.99 -20.50
N ASP A 172 25.07 -12.23 -21.58
CA ASP A 172 24.24 -11.22 -22.23
C ASP A 172 22.77 -11.47 -21.95
N TRP A 173 22.19 -10.65 -21.07
CA TRP A 173 20.78 -10.75 -20.70
C TRP A 173 19.83 -10.50 -21.88
N ARG A 174 20.29 -9.85 -22.97
CA ARG A 174 19.45 -9.70 -24.17
C ARG A 174 19.24 -11.03 -24.89
N LYS A 175 20.25 -11.90 -24.89
CA LYS A 175 20.10 -13.27 -25.42
C LYS A 175 19.17 -14.11 -24.56
N PHE A 176 19.15 -13.87 -23.26
CA PHE A 176 18.16 -14.48 -22.35
C PHE A 176 16.73 -14.02 -22.70
N ILE A 177 16.53 -12.74 -22.97
CA ILE A 177 15.24 -12.21 -23.43
C ILE A 177 14.81 -12.89 -24.74
N ASP A 178 15.69 -12.95 -25.74
CA ASP A 178 15.38 -13.60 -27.01
C ASP A 178 15.06 -15.09 -26.81
N PHE A 179 15.81 -15.78 -25.96
CA PHE A 179 15.55 -17.17 -25.57
C PHE A 179 14.17 -17.36 -24.95
N LYS A 180 13.75 -16.52 -24.00
CA LYS A 180 12.42 -16.60 -23.39
C LYS A 180 11.29 -16.25 -24.37
N ILE A 181 11.51 -15.31 -25.29
CA ILE A 181 10.55 -15.01 -26.36
C ILE A 181 10.39 -16.21 -27.32
N ASP A 182 11.50 -16.87 -27.69
CA ASP A 182 11.48 -18.08 -28.51
C ASP A 182 10.71 -19.22 -27.82
N ASP A 183 10.90 -19.39 -26.50
CA ASP A 183 10.18 -20.37 -25.70
C ASP A 183 8.66 -20.11 -25.71
N ILE A 184 8.23 -18.85 -25.61
CA ILE A 184 6.80 -18.50 -25.72
C ILE A 184 6.25 -18.80 -27.12
N LYS A 185 7.00 -18.43 -28.17
CA LYS A 185 6.56 -18.60 -29.58
C LYS A 185 6.47 -20.07 -29.99
N SER A 186 7.40 -20.90 -29.52
CA SER A 186 7.38 -22.36 -29.72
C SER A 186 6.33 -23.06 -28.85
N GLY A 187 5.65 -22.31 -27.96
CA GLY A 187 4.68 -22.80 -26.99
C GLY A 187 5.31 -23.58 -25.85
N LEU A 188 6.64 -23.58 -25.69
CA LEU A 188 7.36 -24.26 -24.59
C LEU A 188 6.91 -23.73 -23.24
N ILE A 189 6.57 -22.45 -23.20
CA ILE A 189 5.82 -21.84 -22.11
C ILE A 189 4.33 -21.91 -22.47
N GLY A 190 3.53 -22.60 -21.66
CA GLY A 190 2.10 -22.65 -21.82
C GLY A 190 1.46 -21.26 -21.66
N SER A 191 0.34 -21.04 -22.35
CA SER A 191 -0.45 -19.81 -22.27
C SER A 191 -1.88 -20.16 -22.67
N ASN A 192 -2.88 -19.62 -21.97
CA ASN A 192 -4.26 -20.03 -22.19
C ASN A 192 -4.82 -19.50 -23.52
N SER A 193 -4.22 -18.45 -24.09
CA SER A 193 -4.61 -17.86 -25.37
C SER A 193 -3.43 -17.21 -26.11
N ASP A 194 -3.60 -16.97 -27.41
CA ASP A 194 -2.62 -16.22 -28.22
C ASP A 194 -2.47 -14.76 -27.76
N GLN A 195 -3.52 -14.19 -27.16
CA GLN A 195 -3.46 -12.84 -26.57
C GLN A 195 -2.59 -12.81 -25.30
N GLU A 196 -2.65 -13.85 -24.46
CA GLU A 196 -1.77 -13.99 -23.30
C GLU A 196 -0.30 -14.17 -23.72
N LYS A 197 -0.05 -14.98 -24.76
CA LYS A 197 1.29 -15.11 -25.35
C LYS A 197 1.85 -13.75 -25.75
N GLN A 198 1.02 -12.94 -26.42
CA GLN A 198 1.43 -11.60 -26.86
C GLN A 198 1.76 -10.68 -25.69
N VAL A 199 1.00 -10.72 -24.60
CA VAL A 199 1.32 -9.95 -23.38
C VAL A 199 2.66 -10.39 -22.79
N ASN A 200 2.89 -11.69 -22.67
CA ASN A 200 4.15 -12.21 -22.12
C ASN A 200 5.35 -11.81 -22.99
N ILE A 201 5.23 -11.86 -24.32
CA ILE A 201 6.26 -11.36 -25.24
C ILE A 201 6.49 -9.86 -25.00
N GLU A 202 5.42 -9.05 -24.95
CA GLU A 202 5.51 -7.61 -24.72
C GLU A 202 6.29 -7.26 -23.44
N MET A 203 6.14 -8.03 -22.36
CA MET A 203 6.88 -7.80 -21.11
C MET A 203 8.39 -7.99 -21.27
N TYR A 204 8.80 -9.02 -22.00
CA TYR A 204 10.20 -9.26 -22.35
C TYR A 204 10.74 -8.16 -23.28
N GLU A 205 9.91 -7.64 -24.19
CA GLU A 205 10.27 -6.49 -25.02
C GLU A 205 10.43 -5.21 -24.22
N LEU A 206 9.62 -4.99 -23.16
CA LEU A 206 9.77 -3.84 -22.26
C LEU A 206 11.12 -3.83 -21.54
N TYR A 207 11.62 -4.99 -21.08
CA TYR A 207 12.96 -5.10 -20.51
C TYR A 207 14.01 -4.59 -21.50
N ARG A 208 13.91 -5.00 -22.77
CA ARG A 208 14.81 -4.59 -23.84
C ARG A 208 14.68 -3.10 -24.17
N GLN A 209 13.47 -2.59 -24.31
CA GLN A 209 13.19 -1.20 -24.68
C GLN A 209 13.71 -0.21 -23.63
N HIS A 210 13.56 -0.52 -22.34
CA HIS A 210 13.98 0.34 -21.24
C HIS A 210 15.39 0.02 -20.71
N ASN A 211 16.11 -0.91 -21.36
CA ASN A 211 17.44 -1.36 -20.96
C ASN A 211 17.50 -1.81 -19.48
N ILE A 212 16.52 -2.64 -19.09
CA ILE A 212 16.35 -3.17 -17.74
C ILE A 212 16.87 -4.61 -17.72
N VAL A 213 17.73 -4.92 -16.76
CA VAL A 213 18.22 -6.28 -16.54
C VAL A 213 17.10 -7.09 -15.88
N PRO A 214 16.68 -8.24 -16.46
CA PRO A 214 15.72 -9.13 -15.83
C PRO A 214 16.24 -9.68 -14.50
N ILE A 215 15.32 -10.06 -13.63
CA ILE A 215 15.63 -10.73 -12.36
C ILE A 215 15.05 -12.14 -12.39
N SER A 216 15.69 -13.06 -11.68
CA SER A 216 15.16 -14.41 -11.48
C SER A 216 13.90 -14.40 -10.62
N ASP A 217 13.00 -15.36 -10.86
CA ASP A 217 11.82 -15.53 -10.02
C ASP A 217 12.19 -16.19 -8.69
N ILE A 218 12.43 -15.31 -7.71
CA ILE A 218 12.82 -15.66 -6.35
C ILE A 218 11.80 -16.59 -5.68
N ASN A 219 10.51 -16.49 -6.05
CA ASN A 219 9.46 -17.28 -5.37
C ASN A 219 9.61 -18.78 -5.62
N ASN A 220 10.24 -19.16 -6.73
CA ASN A 220 10.49 -20.56 -7.10
C ASN A 220 11.84 -21.08 -6.59
N ASN A 221 12.64 -20.26 -5.89
CA ASN A 221 13.92 -20.68 -5.33
C ASN A 221 13.74 -21.29 -3.93
N LEU A 222 13.72 -22.62 -3.84
CA LEU A 222 13.56 -23.35 -2.57
C LEU A 222 14.68 -23.07 -1.54
N TYR A 223 15.85 -22.66 -2.02
CA TYR A 223 17.06 -22.48 -1.21
C TYR A 223 17.29 -21.02 -0.81
N TYR A 224 16.34 -20.13 -1.12
CA TYR A 224 16.42 -18.72 -0.76
C TYR A 224 15.07 -18.19 -0.31
N ARG A 225 14.99 -17.67 0.91
CA ARG A 225 13.71 -17.25 1.52
C ARG A 225 13.40 -15.76 1.38
N GLY A 226 14.16 -14.99 0.62
CA GLY A 226 13.85 -13.58 0.33
C GLY A 226 13.87 -12.61 1.53
N TYR A 227 14.15 -13.09 2.75
CA TYR A 227 14.17 -12.25 3.95
C TYR A 227 15.51 -11.53 4.09
N GLY A 228 15.59 -10.28 3.65
CA GLY A 228 16.71 -9.43 4.03
C GLY A 228 16.69 -7.94 3.65
N PRO A 229 17.25 -7.06 4.50
CA PRO A 229 17.34 -5.62 4.25
C PRO A 229 18.43 -5.24 3.24
N ASN A 230 19.35 -6.15 2.89
CA ASN A 230 20.43 -5.91 1.93
C ASN A 230 19.98 -6.32 0.52
N GLN A 231 18.98 -5.62 -0.02
CA GLN A 231 18.75 -5.60 -1.46
C GLN A 231 19.81 -4.68 -2.08
N GLU A 232 21.02 -5.20 -2.31
CA GLU A 232 22.20 -4.46 -2.80
C GLU A 232 22.06 -3.89 -4.22
N ASN A 233 20.89 -3.98 -4.88
CA ASN A 233 20.63 -3.28 -6.14
C ASN A 233 19.17 -2.84 -6.24
N ASN A 234 18.84 -1.74 -5.55
CA ASN A 234 17.50 -1.16 -5.57
C ASN A 234 17.01 -0.82 -7.00
N ASP A 235 17.90 -0.40 -7.90
CA ASP A 235 17.51 0.18 -9.20
C ASP A 235 16.90 -0.81 -10.21
N PHE A 236 17.30 -2.08 -10.20
CA PHE A 236 16.73 -3.10 -11.08
C PHE A 236 15.48 -3.73 -10.49
N LEU A 237 15.45 -3.93 -9.16
CA LEU A 237 14.38 -4.64 -8.49
C LEU A 237 13.03 -3.94 -8.62
N TRP A 238 12.98 -2.62 -8.43
CA TRP A 238 11.70 -1.92 -8.56
C TRP A 238 11.21 -1.92 -10.02
N LYS A 239 12.11 -1.83 -11.01
CA LYS A 239 11.74 -1.83 -12.43
C LYS A 239 11.17 -3.17 -12.87
N SER A 240 11.82 -4.27 -12.47
CA SER A 240 11.32 -5.61 -12.75
C SER A 240 9.98 -5.87 -12.04
N ARG A 241 9.79 -5.36 -10.81
CA ARG A 241 8.48 -5.40 -10.12
C ARG A 241 7.39 -4.61 -10.86
N GLU A 242 7.73 -3.46 -11.44
CA GLU A 242 6.77 -2.68 -12.25
C GLU A 242 6.40 -3.40 -13.54
N ILE A 243 7.36 -4.03 -14.23
CA ILE A 243 7.08 -4.88 -15.41
C ILE A 243 6.17 -6.06 -15.03
N GLU A 244 6.47 -6.71 -13.91
CA GLU A 244 5.66 -7.81 -13.40
C GLU A 244 4.24 -7.35 -13.03
N THR A 245 4.10 -6.18 -12.41
CA THR A 245 2.79 -5.58 -12.12
C THR A 245 2.01 -5.30 -13.40
N ILE A 246 2.67 -4.78 -14.44
CA ILE A 246 2.06 -4.57 -15.76
C ILE A 246 1.59 -5.89 -16.34
N ARG A 247 2.41 -6.95 -16.26
CA ARG A 247 2.07 -8.28 -16.74
C ARG A 247 0.80 -8.80 -16.09
N GLN A 248 0.76 -8.84 -14.76
CA GLN A 248 -0.38 -9.36 -14.00
C GLN A 248 -1.65 -8.57 -14.30
N ASN A 249 -1.57 -7.24 -14.26
CA ASN A 249 -2.72 -6.39 -14.53
C ASN A 249 -3.23 -6.54 -15.98
N LYS A 250 -2.34 -6.65 -16.97
CA LYS A 250 -2.74 -6.89 -18.37
C LYS A 250 -3.42 -8.24 -18.54
N LEU A 251 -2.88 -9.30 -17.94
CA LEU A 251 -3.49 -10.64 -17.98
C LEU A 251 -4.86 -10.65 -17.29
N SER A 252 -5.02 -9.98 -16.15
CA SER A 252 -6.32 -9.84 -15.48
C SER A 252 -7.33 -9.04 -16.30
N VAL A 253 -6.92 -7.95 -16.94
CA VAL A 253 -7.79 -7.17 -17.82
C VAL A 253 -8.23 -7.99 -19.04
N LEU A 254 -7.31 -8.74 -19.66
CA LEU A 254 -7.63 -9.61 -20.80
C LEU A 254 -8.60 -10.73 -20.44
N ARG A 255 -8.36 -11.42 -19.31
CA ARG A 255 -9.24 -12.49 -18.82
C ARG A 255 -10.59 -11.97 -18.33
N GLY A 256 -10.64 -10.70 -17.91
CA GLY A 256 -11.80 -10.16 -17.20
C GLY A 256 -11.96 -10.77 -15.80
N GLU A 257 -10.90 -11.33 -15.24
CA GLU A 257 -10.87 -12.03 -13.94
C GLU A 257 -9.67 -11.57 -13.10
N ASP A 258 -9.83 -11.56 -11.77
CA ASP A 258 -8.72 -11.34 -10.85
C ASP A 258 -7.80 -12.57 -10.76
N GLU A 259 -6.70 -12.47 -10.02
CA GLU A 259 -5.76 -13.58 -9.82
C GLU A 259 -6.38 -14.85 -9.20
N ASN A 260 -7.57 -14.72 -8.59
CA ASN A 260 -8.27 -15.81 -7.93
C ASN A 260 -9.43 -16.35 -8.78
N GLY A 261 -9.56 -15.91 -10.04
CA GLY A 261 -10.62 -16.33 -10.97
C GLY A 261 -11.97 -15.64 -10.74
N ASN A 262 -12.03 -14.55 -9.97
CA ASN A 262 -13.27 -13.81 -9.79
C ASN A 262 -13.46 -12.80 -10.92
N LEU A 263 -14.65 -12.76 -11.50
CA LEU A 263 -15.00 -11.79 -12.55
C LEU A 263 -14.80 -10.34 -12.09
N LEU A 264 -14.10 -9.58 -12.91
CA LEU A 264 -13.82 -8.17 -12.67
C LEU A 264 -15.01 -7.30 -13.01
N THR A 265 -15.30 -6.35 -12.13
CA THR A 265 -16.23 -5.27 -12.44
C THR A 265 -15.59 -4.27 -13.41
N LYS A 266 -16.39 -3.52 -14.18
CA LYS A 266 -15.90 -2.45 -15.07
C LYS A 266 -15.00 -1.43 -14.36
N ASN A 267 -15.28 -1.13 -13.08
CA ASN A 267 -14.46 -0.21 -12.31
C ASN A 267 -13.12 -0.83 -11.91
N ARG A 268 -13.10 -2.12 -11.58
CA ARG A 268 -11.83 -2.82 -11.30
C ARG A 268 -10.95 -2.88 -12.54
N ILE A 269 -11.51 -3.16 -13.71
CA ILE A 269 -10.80 -3.10 -14.99
C ILE A 269 -10.17 -1.72 -15.19
N ARG A 270 -10.96 -0.64 -15.02
CA ARG A 270 -10.45 0.74 -15.13
C ARG A 270 -9.31 1.03 -14.14
N ASN A 271 -9.39 0.52 -12.91
CA ASN A 271 -8.32 0.69 -11.91
C ASN A 271 -7.05 -0.04 -12.34
N LEU A 272 -7.15 -1.29 -12.83
CA LEU A 272 -6.01 -2.04 -13.34
C LEU A 272 -5.37 -1.34 -14.56
N GLU A 273 -6.17 -0.81 -15.48
CA GLU A 273 -5.67 0.01 -16.59
C GLU A 273 -4.94 1.26 -16.11
N GLN A 274 -5.45 1.92 -15.05
CA GLN A 274 -4.75 3.07 -14.45
C GLN A 274 -3.43 2.65 -13.81
N ASP A 275 -3.39 1.52 -13.10
CA ASP A 275 -2.17 1.00 -12.48
C ASP A 275 -1.12 0.64 -13.54
N ILE A 276 -1.52 0.05 -14.67
CA ILE A 276 -0.65 -0.19 -15.84
C ILE A 276 -0.06 1.12 -16.35
N ASN A 277 -0.90 2.15 -16.54
CA ASN A 277 -0.43 3.44 -17.05
C ASN A 277 0.52 4.14 -16.06
N VAL A 278 0.28 4.02 -14.75
CA VAL A 278 1.19 4.52 -13.70
C VAL A 278 2.53 3.80 -13.77
N ALA A 279 2.53 2.46 -13.87
CA ALA A 279 3.74 1.66 -13.95
C ALA A 279 4.57 1.98 -15.20
N LEU A 280 3.92 2.03 -16.38
CA LEU A 280 4.56 2.43 -17.63
C LEU A 280 5.17 3.84 -17.54
N LYS A 281 4.45 4.78 -16.93
CA LYS A 281 4.97 6.13 -16.73
C LYS A 281 6.19 6.13 -15.81
N ARG A 282 6.18 5.38 -14.70
CA ARG A 282 7.35 5.23 -13.80
C ARG A 282 8.58 4.68 -14.53
N LEU A 283 8.40 3.66 -15.37
CA LEU A 283 9.47 3.10 -16.20
C LEU A 283 10.01 4.15 -17.19
N SER A 284 9.13 4.89 -17.86
CA SER A 284 9.53 5.93 -18.83
C SER A 284 10.25 7.13 -18.20
N THR A 285 9.87 7.53 -16.97
CA THR A 285 10.45 8.68 -16.26
C THR A 285 11.53 8.28 -15.26
N ASN A 286 11.93 7.00 -15.23
CA ASN A 286 12.87 6.42 -14.28
C ASN A 286 12.55 6.83 -12.82
N THR A 287 11.27 6.80 -12.45
CA THR A 287 10.80 7.28 -11.14
C THR A 287 10.43 6.08 -10.26
N ALA A 288 11.34 5.72 -9.36
CA ALA A 288 11.13 4.62 -8.43
C ALA A 288 9.97 4.88 -7.45
N PRO A 289 9.21 3.86 -7.05
CA PRO A 289 8.25 3.96 -5.96
C PRO A 289 8.92 4.42 -4.66
N ILE A 290 8.23 5.26 -3.89
CA ILE A 290 8.75 5.74 -2.62
C ILE A 290 8.73 4.62 -1.59
N SER A 291 9.89 4.33 -1.02
CA SER A 291 9.98 3.37 0.08
C SER A 291 9.34 3.94 1.34
N TYR A 292 8.58 3.12 2.06
CA TYR A 292 7.95 3.51 3.33
C TYR A 292 8.95 3.94 4.40
N ASN A 293 10.18 3.41 4.37
CA ASN A 293 11.24 3.73 5.33
C ASN A 293 12.05 4.99 4.96
N SER A 294 11.76 5.60 3.81
CA SER A 294 12.40 6.84 3.35
C SER A 294 11.90 8.05 4.15
N PHE A 295 12.60 9.19 4.03
CA PHE A 295 12.18 10.45 4.65
C PHE A 295 10.72 10.79 4.35
N LEU A 296 10.35 10.77 3.06
CA LEU A 296 9.00 11.12 2.64
C LEU A 296 7.97 10.01 2.90
N GLY A 297 8.40 8.74 2.91
CA GLY A 297 7.53 7.63 3.33
C GLY A 297 7.12 7.73 4.79
N LEU A 298 8.06 8.05 5.68
CA LEU A 298 7.78 8.31 7.10
C LEU A 298 6.89 9.55 7.29
N LEU A 299 7.17 10.63 6.55
CA LEU A 299 6.35 11.84 6.57
C LEU A 299 4.91 11.58 6.10
N GLU A 300 4.73 10.77 5.04
CA GLU A 300 3.39 10.38 4.61
C GLU A 300 2.68 9.52 5.66
N SER A 301 3.40 8.60 6.31
CA SER A 301 2.82 7.66 7.28
C SER A 301 2.16 8.37 8.47
N SER A 302 2.66 9.55 8.86
CA SER A 302 2.06 10.34 9.95
C SER A 302 0.66 10.87 9.61
N ALA A 303 0.25 10.87 8.33
CA ALA A 303 -1.12 11.21 7.94
C ALA A 303 -2.17 10.25 8.53
N SER A 304 -1.78 9.02 8.91
CA SER A 304 -2.66 8.07 9.62
C SER A 304 -3.11 8.59 11.00
N GLU A 305 -2.32 9.47 11.61
CA GLU A 305 -2.58 10.08 12.92
C GLU A 305 -3.71 11.12 12.88
N ILE A 306 -4.10 11.57 11.68
CA ILE A 306 -5.22 12.51 11.50
C ILE A 306 -6.52 11.94 12.09
N SER A 307 -6.70 10.61 12.06
CA SER A 307 -7.81 9.92 12.71
C SER A 307 -7.82 10.12 14.24
N LEU A 308 -6.65 10.16 14.89
CA LEU A 308 -6.52 10.44 16.33
C LEU A 308 -6.77 11.91 16.63
N ILE A 309 -6.31 12.81 15.77
CA ILE A 309 -6.62 14.25 15.85
C ILE A 309 -8.16 14.46 15.82
N SER A 310 -8.89 13.65 15.05
CA SER A 310 -10.36 13.65 15.05
C SER A 310 -10.96 13.47 16.44
N ILE A 311 -10.47 12.52 17.23
CA ILE A 311 -10.97 12.25 18.59
C ILE A 311 -10.80 13.48 19.47
N LEU A 312 -9.61 14.07 19.43
CA LEU A 312 -9.25 15.26 20.18
C LEU A 312 -10.16 16.45 19.81
N LEU A 313 -10.46 16.60 18.52
CA LEU A 313 -11.41 17.61 18.06
C LEU A 313 -12.85 17.33 18.45
N ILE A 314 -13.29 16.07 18.46
CA ILE A 314 -14.63 15.70 18.93
C ILE A 314 -14.80 16.10 20.40
N VAL A 315 -13.79 15.88 21.24
CA VAL A 315 -13.80 16.31 22.65
C VAL A 315 -13.95 17.84 22.76
N TYR A 316 -13.18 18.58 21.97
CA TYR A 316 -13.25 20.04 21.96
C TYR A 316 -14.60 20.56 21.43
N ALA A 317 -15.01 20.11 20.25
CA ALA A 317 -16.24 20.53 19.57
C ALA A 317 -17.49 20.12 20.36
N GLY A 318 -17.49 18.94 20.98
CA GLY A 318 -18.57 18.49 21.85
C GLY A 318 -18.72 19.34 23.11
N GLY A 319 -17.64 19.97 23.58
CA GLY A 319 -17.64 20.89 24.72
C GLY A 319 -17.88 22.37 24.37
N ILE A 320 -17.80 22.76 23.10
CA ILE A 320 -17.66 24.18 22.71
C ILE A 320 -18.87 25.05 23.09
N PHE A 321 -20.07 24.49 23.03
CA PHE A 321 -21.32 25.13 23.49
C PHE A 321 -21.83 24.49 24.78
N ALA A 322 -21.83 23.16 24.87
CA ALA A 322 -22.39 22.43 26.00
C ALA A 322 -21.76 22.80 27.35
N SER A 323 -20.46 23.13 27.40
CA SER A 323 -19.82 23.60 28.63
C SER A 323 -20.33 24.96 29.11
N GLU A 324 -20.79 25.81 28.21
CA GLU A 324 -21.36 27.13 28.55
C GLU A 324 -22.79 27.01 29.08
N TYR A 325 -23.55 26.03 28.57
CA TYR A 325 -24.85 25.67 29.13
C TYR A 325 -24.71 25.12 30.56
N GLY A 326 -23.77 24.19 30.76
CA GLY A 326 -23.53 23.58 32.08
C GLY A 326 -23.03 24.57 33.14
N SER A 327 -22.22 25.56 32.75
CA SER A 327 -21.69 26.59 33.65
C SER A 327 -22.59 27.82 33.81
N GLY A 328 -23.73 27.90 33.10
CA GLY A 328 -24.62 29.07 33.09
C GLY A 328 -24.05 30.31 32.37
N THR A 329 -22.80 30.25 31.89
CA THR A 329 -22.12 31.34 31.19
C THR A 329 -22.77 31.69 29.85
N ILE A 330 -23.58 30.78 29.30
CA ILE A 330 -24.39 31.04 28.10
C ILE A 330 -25.30 32.26 28.29
N LYS A 331 -25.85 32.50 29.48
CA LYS A 331 -26.72 33.66 29.76
C LYS A 331 -25.94 34.97 29.65
N MET A 332 -24.72 35.01 30.22
CA MET A 332 -23.82 36.15 30.08
C MET A 332 -23.44 36.40 28.62
N LEU A 333 -23.19 35.32 27.87
CA LEU A 333 -22.82 35.40 26.47
C LEU A 333 -23.97 35.98 25.62
N LEU A 334 -25.22 35.67 25.96
CA LEU A 334 -26.41 36.14 25.25
C LEU A 334 -26.83 37.59 25.59
N ILE A 335 -26.34 38.16 26.68
CA ILE A 335 -26.57 39.57 27.06
C ILE A 335 -25.58 40.51 26.33
N THR A 336 -24.48 39.97 25.77
CA THR A 336 -23.53 40.78 24.99
C THR A 336 -24.18 41.38 23.75
N PRO A 337 -23.73 42.57 23.26
CA PRO A 337 -24.36 43.29 22.14
C PRO A 337 -24.16 42.61 20.76
N HIS A 338 -23.75 41.34 20.72
CA HIS A 338 -23.51 40.57 19.51
C HIS A 338 -24.67 39.61 19.21
N LYS A 339 -25.12 39.60 17.94
CA LYS A 339 -26.16 38.65 17.48
C LYS A 339 -25.69 37.21 17.67
N ARG A 340 -26.60 36.31 18.10
CA ARG A 340 -26.33 34.85 18.25
C ARG A 340 -25.69 34.21 17.03
N ASN A 341 -26.11 34.60 15.83
CA ASN A 341 -25.49 34.17 14.57
C ASN A 341 -23.97 34.45 14.52
N LYS A 342 -23.53 35.63 14.96
CA LYS A 342 -22.11 36.00 14.96
C LYS A 342 -21.29 35.22 15.99
N ILE A 343 -21.90 34.90 17.12
CA ILE A 343 -21.31 34.05 18.14
C ILE A 343 -21.11 32.64 17.59
N PHE A 344 -22.14 32.05 16.98
CA PHE A 344 -22.06 30.71 16.41
C PHE A 344 -20.89 30.59 15.43
N TRP A 345 -20.86 31.45 14.41
CA TRP A 345 -19.80 31.42 13.41
C TRP A 345 -18.41 31.73 13.97
N SER A 346 -18.30 32.59 14.99
CA SER A 346 -17.01 32.81 15.66
C SER A 346 -16.46 31.52 16.30
N LYS A 347 -17.32 30.73 16.97
CA LYS A 347 -16.95 29.44 17.55
C LYS A 347 -16.67 28.37 16.50
N THR A 348 -17.41 28.37 15.38
CA THR A 348 -17.12 27.48 14.24
C THR A 348 -15.76 27.80 13.61
N ILE A 349 -15.43 29.08 13.41
CA ILE A 349 -14.12 29.49 12.88
C ILE A 349 -12.99 29.10 13.82
N LEU A 350 -13.17 29.22 15.14
CA LEU A 350 -12.16 28.76 16.11
C LEU A 350 -11.93 27.26 16.07
N MET A 351 -12.98 26.46 15.90
CA MET A 351 -12.86 25.03 15.73
C MET A 351 -12.05 24.70 14.46
N MET A 352 -12.33 25.38 13.34
CA MET A 352 -11.58 25.22 12.09
C MET A 352 -10.11 25.66 12.25
N GLU A 353 -9.86 26.79 12.92
CA GLU A 353 -8.52 27.29 13.21
C GLU A 353 -7.73 26.32 14.09
N LEU A 354 -8.35 25.79 15.15
CA LEU A 354 -7.73 24.78 16.01
C LEU A 354 -7.38 23.50 15.22
N THR A 355 -8.26 23.08 14.31
CA THR A 355 -8.02 21.97 13.39
C THR A 355 -6.80 22.23 12.51
N ALA A 356 -6.73 23.41 11.90
CA ALA A 356 -5.61 23.81 11.05
C ALA A 356 -4.29 23.89 11.82
N ILE A 357 -4.29 24.42 13.05
CA ILE A 357 -3.11 24.46 13.92
C ILE A 357 -2.67 23.03 14.28
N ALA A 358 -3.60 22.15 14.66
CA ALA A 358 -3.30 20.75 14.96
C ALA A 358 -2.69 20.01 13.76
N LEU A 359 -3.25 20.22 12.56
CA LEU A 359 -2.74 19.66 11.31
C LEU A 359 -1.33 20.18 10.98
N ALA A 360 -1.13 21.50 11.08
CA ALA A 360 0.16 22.13 10.82
C ALA A 360 1.23 21.68 11.84
N LEU A 361 0.85 21.54 13.12
CA LEU A 361 1.72 21.03 14.16
C LEU A 361 2.12 19.57 13.87
N ASN A 362 1.17 18.72 13.52
CA ASN A 362 1.44 17.33 13.16
C ASN A 362 2.40 17.24 11.96
N LEU A 363 2.13 17.99 10.89
CA LEU A 363 2.98 18.02 9.70
C LEU A 363 4.38 18.55 10.00
N ALA A 364 4.50 19.61 10.81
CA ALA A 364 5.80 20.19 11.19
C ALA A 364 6.63 19.21 12.03
N LEU A 365 6.01 18.57 13.03
CA LEU A 365 6.67 17.54 13.83
C LEU A 365 7.07 16.35 12.96
N ALA A 366 6.16 15.84 12.14
CA ALA A 366 6.46 14.73 11.25
C ALA A 366 7.61 15.05 10.29
N PHE A 367 7.68 16.26 9.76
CA PHE A 367 8.78 16.72 8.92
C PHE A 367 10.12 16.73 9.68
N ILE A 368 10.15 17.30 10.88
CA ILE A 368 11.37 17.38 11.71
C ILE A 368 11.84 15.98 12.09
N PHE A 369 10.96 15.15 12.66
CA PHE A 369 11.33 13.84 13.19
C PHE A 369 11.66 12.83 12.08
N SER A 370 10.92 12.84 10.96
CA SER A 370 11.30 12.03 9.79
C SER A 370 12.68 12.44 9.29
N GLY A 371 12.97 13.74 9.28
CA GLY A 371 14.26 14.30 8.89
C GLY A 371 15.39 13.86 9.80
N VAL A 372 15.19 13.91 11.12
CA VAL A 372 16.15 13.43 12.13
C VAL A 372 16.46 11.94 11.94
N PHE A 373 15.48 11.09 11.63
CA PHE A 373 15.69 9.65 11.48
C PHE A 373 16.30 9.20 10.15
N THR A 374 16.25 10.04 9.13
CA THR A 374 16.63 9.67 7.74
C THR A 374 17.62 10.63 7.09
N ALA A 375 18.04 11.67 7.81
CA ALA A 375 18.90 12.75 7.33
C ALA A 375 18.37 13.46 6.06
N PHE A 376 17.05 13.61 5.95
CA PHE A 376 16.35 14.27 4.83
C PHE A 376 16.66 13.70 3.43
N LYS A 377 17.16 12.46 3.35
CA LYS A 377 17.46 11.79 2.09
C LYS A 377 16.19 11.61 1.25
N GLY A 378 16.23 12.03 0.00
CA GLY A 378 15.12 11.86 -0.94
C GLY A 378 14.02 12.92 -0.84
N ILE A 379 14.23 14.07 -0.19
CA ILE A 379 13.23 15.16 -0.12
C ILE A 379 12.70 15.63 -1.49
N GLY A 380 13.54 15.57 -2.53
CA GLY A 380 13.20 15.94 -3.90
C GLY A 380 12.67 14.80 -4.77
N SER A 381 12.36 13.63 -4.20
CA SER A 381 11.88 12.50 -5.00
C SER A 381 10.52 12.79 -5.61
N MET A 382 10.37 12.43 -6.87
CA MET A 382 9.10 12.53 -7.60
C MET A 382 8.26 11.29 -7.34
N GLN A 383 6.94 11.43 -7.44
CA GLN A 383 6.03 10.30 -7.49
C GLN A 383 5.13 10.39 -8.72
N VAL A 384 4.89 9.24 -9.33
CA VAL A 384 3.88 9.07 -10.38
C VAL A 384 2.61 8.54 -9.75
N ILE A 385 1.51 9.28 -9.93
CA ILE A 385 0.18 8.93 -9.43
C ILE A 385 -0.89 9.17 -10.50
N SER A 386 -2.01 8.47 -10.37
CA SER A 386 -3.24 8.75 -11.11
C SER A 386 -4.07 9.79 -10.34
N VAL A 387 -4.31 10.95 -10.94
CA VAL A 387 -5.17 12.00 -10.38
C VAL A 387 -6.30 12.26 -11.37
N PHE A 388 -7.55 11.99 -10.95
CA PHE A 388 -8.74 12.11 -11.80
C PHE A 388 -8.63 11.38 -13.16
N GLY A 389 -7.97 10.22 -13.17
CA GLY A 389 -7.78 9.41 -14.38
C GLY A 389 -6.65 9.86 -15.31
N SER A 390 -5.94 10.95 -14.97
CA SER A 390 -4.71 11.36 -15.65
C SER A 390 -3.48 10.93 -14.85
N VAL A 391 -2.52 10.27 -15.51
CA VAL A 391 -1.26 9.88 -14.89
C VAL A 391 -0.27 11.05 -14.93
N VAL A 392 0.09 11.55 -13.76
CA VAL A 392 0.94 12.72 -13.60
C VAL A 392 2.14 12.41 -12.70
N GLN A 393 3.29 13.03 -13.02
CA GLN A 393 4.49 13.02 -12.20
C GLN A 393 4.55 14.33 -11.43
N LEU A 394 4.64 14.27 -10.10
CA LEU A 394 4.73 15.46 -9.26
C LEU A 394 5.65 15.27 -8.06
N PRO A 395 6.17 16.35 -7.46
CA PRO A 395 6.99 16.27 -6.26
C PRO A 395 6.24 15.59 -5.12
N TYR A 396 6.83 14.58 -4.51
CA TYR A 396 6.10 13.77 -3.53
C TYR A 396 5.75 14.56 -2.26
N LEU A 397 6.56 15.54 -1.88
CA LEU A 397 6.24 16.48 -0.79
C LEU A 397 4.93 17.24 -1.04
N LEU A 398 4.67 17.67 -2.29
CA LEU A 398 3.42 18.34 -2.65
C LEU A 398 2.22 17.39 -2.51
N TYR A 399 2.39 16.15 -2.95
CA TYR A 399 1.37 15.11 -2.75
C TYR A 399 1.02 14.92 -1.27
N ILE A 400 2.02 14.84 -0.40
CA ILE A 400 1.80 14.67 1.04
C ILE A 400 0.97 15.84 1.60
N VAL A 401 1.30 17.09 1.25
CA VAL A 401 0.51 18.25 1.69
C VAL A 401 -0.95 18.14 1.22
N LEU A 402 -1.18 17.76 -0.04
CA LEU A 402 -2.53 17.54 -0.57
C LEU A 402 -3.25 16.39 0.14
N ARG A 403 -2.54 15.29 0.44
CA ARG A 403 -3.06 14.15 1.20
C ARG A 403 -3.56 14.61 2.57
N PHE A 404 -2.77 15.40 3.30
CA PHE A 404 -3.18 15.97 4.60
C PHE A 404 -4.44 16.84 4.49
N LEU A 405 -4.53 17.67 3.44
CA LEU A 405 -5.71 18.52 3.21
C LEU A 405 -6.97 17.71 2.87
N ILE A 406 -6.84 16.58 2.16
CA ILE A 406 -7.97 15.70 1.87
C ILE A 406 -8.40 14.95 3.14
N LEU A 407 -7.43 14.42 3.90
CA LEU A 407 -7.70 13.62 5.10
C LEU A 407 -8.24 14.44 6.28
N VAL A 408 -8.19 15.77 6.23
CA VAL A 408 -8.84 16.63 7.24
C VAL A 408 -10.37 16.69 7.06
N LEU A 409 -10.91 16.34 5.89
CA LEU A 409 -12.35 16.46 5.61
C LEU A 409 -13.22 15.58 6.53
N PRO A 410 -12.90 14.30 6.79
CA PRO A 410 -13.60 13.50 7.79
C PRO A 410 -13.51 14.10 9.20
N VAL A 411 -12.35 14.66 9.58
CA VAL A 411 -12.15 15.33 10.87
C VAL A 411 -13.10 16.51 11.04
N LEU A 412 -13.24 17.35 10.01
CA LEU A 412 -14.18 18.46 10.01
C LEU A 412 -15.64 17.98 10.06
N THR A 413 -15.96 16.87 9.40
CA THR A 413 -17.31 16.31 9.39
C THR A 413 -17.71 15.80 10.79
N TYR A 414 -16.82 15.05 11.45
CA TYR A 414 -17.05 14.61 12.83
C TYR A 414 -17.01 15.78 13.83
N GLY A 415 -16.18 16.79 13.61
CA GLY A 415 -16.18 18.04 14.39
C GLY A 415 -17.51 18.78 14.26
N ALA A 416 -18.08 18.86 13.05
CA ALA A 416 -19.39 19.44 12.80
C ALA A 416 -20.51 18.63 13.48
N LEU A 417 -20.46 17.30 13.42
CA LEU A 417 -21.41 16.44 14.13
C LEU A 417 -21.29 16.60 15.66
N ALA A 418 -20.08 16.66 16.21
CA ALA A 418 -19.84 16.92 17.62
C ALA A 418 -20.37 18.29 18.04
N MET A 419 -20.14 19.34 17.25
CA MET A 419 -20.67 20.68 17.51
C MET A 419 -22.21 20.70 17.47
N MET A 420 -22.82 20.03 16.48
CA MET A 420 -24.27 19.87 16.40
C MET A 420 -24.82 19.20 17.67
N MET A 421 -24.22 18.07 18.07
CA MET A 421 -24.62 17.37 19.29
C MET A 421 -24.41 18.24 20.53
N SER A 422 -23.36 19.08 20.57
CA SER A 422 -23.07 20.01 21.67
C SER A 422 -24.21 21.00 21.88
N VAL A 423 -24.70 21.60 20.79
CA VAL A 423 -25.80 22.58 20.83
C VAL A 423 -27.14 21.91 21.13
N VAL A 424 -27.43 20.78 20.46
CA VAL A 424 -28.74 20.11 20.55
C VAL A 424 -28.95 19.48 21.93
N THR A 425 -27.94 18.77 22.45
CA THR A 425 -28.03 18.05 23.72
C THR A 425 -27.74 18.92 24.94
N ARG A 426 -27.01 20.04 24.74
CA ARG A 426 -26.54 20.94 25.82
C ARG A 426 -25.73 20.24 26.92
N LYS A 427 -25.24 19.02 26.66
CA LYS A 427 -24.47 18.18 27.59
C LYS A 427 -23.21 17.69 26.90
N SER A 428 -22.05 18.10 27.40
CA SER A 428 -20.75 17.81 26.77
C SER A 428 -20.48 16.30 26.71
N ALA A 429 -20.73 15.58 27.81
CA ALA A 429 -20.53 14.14 27.89
C ALA A 429 -21.33 13.37 26.83
N ILE A 430 -22.62 13.70 26.65
CA ILE A 430 -23.49 13.05 25.65
C ILE A 430 -22.98 13.35 24.25
N SER A 431 -22.63 14.61 23.99
CA SER A 431 -22.14 15.04 22.69
C SER A 431 -20.87 14.30 22.27
N ILE A 432 -19.91 14.19 23.19
CA ILE A 432 -18.63 13.51 22.95
C ILE A 432 -18.88 12.01 22.74
N ALA A 433 -19.61 11.36 23.67
CA ALA A 433 -19.86 9.93 23.63
C ALA A 433 -20.62 9.50 22.37
N ALA A 434 -21.69 10.21 22.00
CA ALA A 434 -22.50 9.87 20.82
C ALA A 434 -21.68 10.02 19.52
N THR A 435 -20.87 11.07 19.41
CA THR A 435 -20.04 11.30 18.22
C THR A 435 -18.93 10.24 18.10
N MET A 436 -18.26 9.94 19.21
CA MET A 436 -17.24 8.89 19.24
C MET A 436 -17.83 7.50 18.92
N MET A 437 -19.01 7.19 19.45
CA MET A 437 -19.72 5.94 19.14
C MET A 437 -20.05 5.83 17.66
N LEU A 438 -20.48 6.92 17.02
CA LEU A 438 -20.72 6.93 15.56
C LEU A 438 -19.43 6.80 14.75
N MET A 439 -18.33 7.42 15.20
CA MET A 439 -17.04 7.32 14.52
C MET A 439 -16.49 5.90 14.55
N PHE A 440 -16.32 5.32 15.74
CA PHE A 440 -15.77 3.96 15.88
C PHE A 440 -16.78 2.88 15.48
N GLY A 441 -18.04 3.05 15.87
CA GLY A 441 -19.12 2.12 15.51
C GLY A 441 -19.35 2.09 14.00
N GLY A 442 -19.25 3.23 13.32
CA GLY A 442 -19.31 3.30 11.86
C GLY A 442 -18.23 2.45 11.19
N ASN A 443 -16.98 2.57 11.64
CA ASN A 443 -15.87 1.76 11.11
C ASN A 443 -16.07 0.26 11.36
N ILE A 444 -16.54 -0.13 12.55
CA ILE A 444 -16.84 -1.54 12.88
C ILE A 444 -17.95 -2.07 11.96
N VAL A 445 -19.04 -1.32 11.81
CA VAL A 445 -20.17 -1.69 10.94
C VAL A 445 -19.70 -1.85 9.49
N MET A 446 -18.89 -0.92 8.99
CA MET A 446 -18.32 -1.01 7.64
C MET A 446 -17.38 -2.20 7.46
N GLY A 447 -16.56 -2.52 8.48
CA GLY A 447 -15.72 -3.70 8.48
C GLY A 447 -16.54 -4.99 8.37
N ILE A 448 -17.58 -5.14 9.19
CA ILE A 448 -18.49 -6.30 9.15
C ILE A 448 -19.20 -6.39 7.80
N LEU A 449 -19.73 -5.27 7.29
CA LEU A 449 -20.40 -5.23 6.00
C LEU A 449 -19.48 -5.59 4.83
N SER A 450 -18.21 -5.17 4.88
CA SER A 450 -17.23 -5.52 3.85
C SER A 450 -17.00 -7.02 3.76
N VAL A 451 -16.99 -7.72 4.91
CA VAL A 451 -16.83 -9.18 4.99
C VAL A 451 -18.11 -9.90 4.57
N VAL A 452 -19.27 -9.48 5.11
CA VAL A 452 -20.56 -10.14 4.89
C VAL A 452 -21.05 -9.95 3.44
N SER A 453 -20.74 -8.82 2.82
CA SER A 453 -21.17 -8.54 1.44
C SER A 453 -20.48 -9.43 0.40
N GLN A 454 -19.34 -10.06 0.71
CA GLN A 454 -18.56 -10.87 -0.23
C GLN A 454 -18.35 -10.18 -1.59
N GLY A 455 -18.15 -8.85 -1.58
CA GLY A 455 -17.98 -8.05 -2.80
C GLY A 455 -19.27 -7.64 -3.53
N LYS A 456 -20.45 -8.00 -3.02
CA LYS A 456 -21.74 -7.52 -3.55
C LYS A 456 -22.00 -6.09 -3.10
N VAL A 457 -22.35 -5.21 -4.05
CA VAL A 457 -22.73 -3.83 -3.74
C VAL A 457 -24.08 -3.82 -3.04
N LEU A 458 -24.09 -3.35 -1.79
CA LEU A 458 -25.31 -3.17 -1.02
C LEU A 458 -25.96 -1.80 -1.37
N PRO A 459 -27.22 -1.78 -1.85
CA PRO A 459 -27.86 -0.55 -2.27
C PRO A 459 -28.01 0.43 -1.11
N GLY A 460 -27.63 1.69 -1.34
CA GLY A 460 -27.77 2.78 -0.35
C GLY A 460 -26.59 2.95 0.61
N ILE A 461 -25.71 1.95 0.76
CA ILE A 461 -24.58 2.02 1.71
C ILE A 461 -23.63 3.17 1.37
N LYS A 462 -23.36 3.41 0.09
CA LYS A 462 -22.49 4.51 -0.37
C LYS A 462 -22.90 5.90 0.13
N PHE A 463 -24.15 6.10 0.55
CA PHE A 463 -24.63 7.39 1.07
C PHE A 463 -24.49 7.54 2.58
N LEU A 464 -24.16 6.46 3.30
CA LEU A 464 -23.93 6.52 4.74
C LEU A 464 -22.65 7.30 5.02
N LEU A 465 -22.69 8.16 6.05
CA LEU A 465 -21.55 8.98 6.45
C LEU A 465 -20.27 8.15 6.59
N PHE A 466 -20.35 7.06 7.33
CA PHE A 466 -19.21 6.18 7.65
C PHE A 466 -18.66 5.40 6.45
N SER A 467 -19.39 5.31 5.35
CA SER A 467 -18.86 4.72 4.11
C SER A 467 -17.92 5.67 3.36
N ASN A 468 -17.97 6.97 3.69
CA ASN A 468 -17.22 8.02 2.99
C ASN A 468 -16.09 8.61 3.85
N THR A 469 -15.92 8.16 5.09
CA THR A 469 -14.93 8.70 6.03
C THR A 469 -13.53 8.16 5.80
N GLU A 470 -13.38 6.98 5.18
CA GLU A 470 -12.05 6.45 4.82
C GLU A 470 -11.57 6.96 3.46
N LEU A 471 -11.08 8.20 3.44
CA LEU A 471 -10.53 8.81 2.24
C LEU A 471 -9.12 8.30 1.90
N SER A 472 -8.41 7.73 2.87
CA SER A 472 -7.03 7.25 2.68
C SER A 472 -6.95 6.10 1.68
N SER A 473 -8.02 5.30 1.57
CA SER A 473 -8.13 4.17 0.65
C SER A 473 -8.15 4.56 -0.83
N TYR A 474 -8.46 5.82 -1.16
CA TYR A 474 -8.44 6.33 -2.54
C TYR A 474 -7.10 6.94 -2.95
N LEU A 475 -6.17 7.10 -1.99
CA LEU A 475 -4.93 7.84 -2.16
C LEU A 475 -3.73 6.88 -2.11
N PRO A 476 -2.91 6.80 -3.17
CA PRO A 476 -1.72 5.95 -3.21
C PRO A 476 -0.83 6.14 -1.98
N SER A 477 -0.28 5.07 -1.41
CA SER A 477 0.54 5.16 -0.20
C SER A 477 1.87 4.46 -0.37
N ALA A 478 2.95 5.02 0.18
CA ALA A 478 4.23 4.31 0.28
C ALA A 478 4.09 3.04 1.14
N SER A 479 3.14 3.01 2.08
CA SER A 479 2.87 1.84 2.93
C SER A 479 2.11 0.71 2.24
N SER A 480 1.37 0.98 1.15
CA SER A 480 0.58 -0.07 0.47
C SER A 480 1.47 -1.10 -0.24
N ALA A 481 2.71 -0.73 -0.58
CA ALA A 481 3.73 -1.63 -1.12
C ALA A 481 4.22 -2.68 -0.11
N PHE A 482 4.04 -2.45 1.19
CA PHE A 482 4.45 -3.38 2.26
C PHE A 482 3.29 -4.29 2.73
N MET A 483 2.05 -3.78 2.68
CA MET A 483 0.86 -4.45 3.25
C MET A 483 -0.04 -5.15 2.21
N GLY A 484 0.41 -5.30 0.96
CA GLY A 484 -0.32 -6.06 -0.05
C GLY A 484 -1.66 -5.44 -0.50
N GLY A 485 -1.74 -4.11 -0.60
CA GLY A 485 -2.74 -3.43 -1.43
C GLY A 485 -4.24 -3.77 -1.20
N MET A 486 -4.66 -4.24 -0.03
CA MET A 486 -6.06 -4.60 0.19
C MET A 486 -6.94 -3.34 0.35
N SER A 487 -7.60 -2.95 -0.74
CA SER A 487 -8.59 -1.85 -0.72
C SER A 487 -9.87 -2.31 -0.03
N SER A 488 -10.15 -1.85 1.19
CA SER A 488 -11.36 -2.18 1.96
C SER A 488 -12.61 -1.39 1.52
N MET A 489 -12.72 -1.04 0.23
CA MET A 489 -13.86 -0.29 -0.27
C MET A 489 -15.09 -1.19 -0.33
N VAL A 490 -16.18 -0.74 0.30
CA VAL A 490 -17.44 -1.52 0.39
C VAL A 490 -18.27 -1.44 -0.90
N ASP A 491 -18.01 -0.45 -1.74
CA ASP A 491 -18.62 -0.33 -3.06
C ASP A 491 -17.56 0.15 -4.07
N GLY A 492 -17.27 -0.67 -5.07
CA GLY A 492 -16.30 -0.38 -6.12
C GLY A 492 -16.73 0.74 -7.08
N THR A 493 -17.93 1.31 -6.93
CA THR A 493 -18.40 2.50 -7.67
C THR A 493 -18.07 3.82 -7.00
N MET A 494 -17.61 3.77 -5.75
CA MET A 494 -17.25 4.98 -5.03
C MET A 494 -15.95 5.56 -5.60
N THR A 495 -15.90 6.88 -5.69
CA THR A 495 -14.71 7.63 -6.12
C THR A 495 -14.35 8.64 -5.04
N LEU A 496 -13.09 9.11 -5.05
CA LEU A 496 -12.65 10.15 -4.14
C LEU A 496 -13.58 11.37 -4.18
N GLY A 497 -13.94 11.84 -5.38
CA GLY A 497 -14.82 12.99 -5.56
C GLY A 497 -16.22 12.77 -5.01
N PHE A 498 -16.78 11.57 -5.17
CA PHE A 498 -18.08 11.21 -4.60
C PHE A 498 -18.04 11.27 -3.06
N SER A 499 -17.04 10.65 -2.44
CA SER A 499 -16.90 10.63 -0.98
C SER A 499 -16.70 12.02 -0.39
N VAL A 500 -15.87 12.84 -1.04
CA VAL A 500 -15.69 14.26 -0.67
C VAL A 500 -17.00 15.03 -0.75
N ALA A 501 -17.80 14.83 -1.80
CA ALA A 501 -19.09 15.50 -1.95
C ALA A 501 -20.09 15.09 -0.85
N VAL A 502 -20.17 13.80 -0.51
CA VAL A 502 -21.04 13.31 0.57
C VAL A 502 -20.63 13.89 1.93
N LEU A 503 -19.33 13.90 2.25
CA LEU A 503 -18.82 14.51 3.49
C LEU A 503 -19.13 16.01 3.55
N ALA A 504 -19.00 16.74 2.44
CA ALA A 504 -19.33 18.15 2.36
C ALA A 504 -20.82 18.40 2.64
N VAL A 505 -21.72 17.59 2.06
CA VAL A 505 -23.16 17.65 2.32
C VAL A 505 -23.47 17.40 3.80
N TYR A 506 -22.91 16.35 4.39
CA TYR A 506 -23.10 16.07 5.82
C TYR A 506 -22.59 17.21 6.71
N THR A 507 -21.41 17.75 6.40
CA THR A 507 -20.83 18.88 7.15
C THR A 507 -21.75 20.10 7.12
N VAL A 508 -22.27 20.47 5.94
CA VAL A 508 -23.20 21.60 5.80
C VAL A 508 -24.49 21.33 6.56
N CYS A 509 -25.06 20.13 6.45
CA CYS A 509 -26.27 19.74 7.18
C CYS A 509 -26.08 19.84 8.71
N PHE A 510 -24.97 19.29 9.25
CA PHE A 510 -24.70 19.34 10.69
C PHE A 510 -24.49 20.77 11.19
N LEU A 511 -23.72 21.58 10.47
CA LEU A 511 -23.52 22.99 10.83
C LEU A 511 -24.82 23.79 10.74
N TRP A 512 -25.67 23.50 9.76
CA TRP A 512 -26.97 24.15 9.60
C TRP A 512 -27.92 23.80 10.76
N ILE A 513 -28.03 22.52 11.14
CA ILE A 513 -28.84 22.09 12.28
C ILE A 513 -28.31 22.70 13.59
N ALA A 514 -26.98 22.71 13.76
CA ALA A 514 -26.34 23.33 14.93
C ALA A 514 -26.63 24.83 15.01
N HIS A 515 -26.54 25.53 13.86
CA HIS A 515 -26.80 26.95 13.74
C HIS A 515 -28.25 27.30 14.07
N ASP A 516 -29.21 26.58 13.48
CA ASP A 516 -30.64 26.81 13.68
C ASP A 516 -31.03 26.59 15.14
N SER A 517 -30.58 25.47 15.72
CA SER A 517 -30.79 25.13 17.12
C SER A 517 -30.20 26.17 18.07
N PHE A 518 -29.04 26.75 17.76
CA PHE A 518 -28.43 27.80 18.60
C PHE A 518 -29.15 29.15 18.47
N CYS A 519 -29.55 29.53 17.26
CA CYS A 519 -30.10 30.85 16.99
C CYS A 519 -31.57 30.98 17.40
N ARG A 520 -32.39 29.95 17.16
CA ARG A 520 -33.85 30.02 17.37
C ARG A 520 -34.32 29.46 18.70
N ARG A 521 -33.58 28.53 19.32
CA ARG A 521 -34.04 27.86 20.53
C ARG A 521 -33.84 28.74 21.76
N ASP A 522 -34.86 28.81 22.60
CA ASP A 522 -34.78 29.56 23.85
C ASP A 522 -33.83 28.94 24.85
N VAL A 523 -33.12 29.81 25.57
CA VAL A 523 -32.25 29.45 26.69
C VAL A 523 -33.03 29.74 27.97
N LYS A 524 -33.49 28.66 28.62
CA LYS A 524 -34.20 28.71 29.91
C LYS A 524 -33.20 28.99 31.05
#